data_AF-A0A3D1PFV0-F1
#
_entry.id   AF-A0A3D1PFV0-F1
#
_cell.length_a   1.000
_cell.length_b   1.000
_cell.length_c   1.000
_cell.angle_alpha   90.00
_cell.angle_beta   90.00
_cell.angle_gamma   90.00
#
_symmetry.space_group_name_H-M   'P 1'
#
loop_
_entity.id
_entity.type
_entity.pdbx_description
1 polymer ?
#
loop_
_entity_poly.entity_id
_entity_poly.type
_entity_poly.pdbx_seq_one_letter_code
_entity_poly.pdbx_strand_id
1 'polypeptide(L)'
;MLSKGFEVEMYTGTPQGHIVGLSDKVVTALDGFVREPDSRNVEYTTAPSYTYEQLLCDLLKPRQKLRGYLRTLGNYTIIPGSTLSSGGSDRFYRSDP
;
A
#
# COMPACT_ATOMS: atom_id res chain seq x y z
N MET A 1 2.10 27.91 -11.93
CA MET A 1 1.42 26.96 -11.02
C MET A 1 2.48 26.19 -10.24
N LEU A 2 2.14 25.61 -9.09
CA LEU A 2 3.04 24.73 -8.33
C LEU A 2 2.69 23.28 -8.63
N SER A 3 3.69 22.42 -8.80
CA SER A 3 3.48 20.98 -8.97
C SER A 3 2.99 20.34 -7.67
N LYS A 4 2.27 19.24 -7.78
CA LYS A 4 1.71 18.45 -6.67
C LYS A 4 2.10 16.99 -6.82
N GLY A 5 2.31 16.30 -5.71
CA GLY A 5 2.53 14.85 -5.66
C GLY A 5 1.77 14.26 -4.48
N PHE A 6 1.60 12.94 -4.49
CA PHE A 6 0.91 12.19 -3.45
C PHE A 6 1.78 11.05 -2.95
N GLU A 7 1.71 10.81 -1.65
CA GLU A 7 2.22 9.61 -1.00
C GLU A 7 1.00 8.80 -0.54
N VAL A 8 1.01 7.50 -0.81
CA VAL A 8 -0.13 6.63 -0.53
C VAL A 8 0.34 5.40 0.21
N GLU A 9 -0.02 5.33 1.49
CA GLU A 9 0.16 4.17 2.33
C GLU A 9 -1.10 3.30 2.35
N MET A 10 -0.92 1.98 2.27
CA MET A 10 -2.01 1.02 2.34
C MET A 10 -1.58 -0.24 3.06
N TYR A 11 -2.58 -1.01 3.50
CA TYR A 11 -2.37 -2.34 4.07
C TYR A 11 -2.71 -3.44 3.06
N THR A 12 -2.04 -4.58 3.19
CA THR A 12 -2.36 -5.80 2.46
C THR A 12 -3.05 -6.83 3.36
N GLY A 13 -3.82 -7.72 2.77
CA GLY A 13 -4.56 -8.74 3.52
C GLY A 13 -5.43 -9.62 2.65
N THR A 14 -6.39 -10.31 3.25
CA THR A 14 -7.37 -11.15 2.54
C THR A 14 -8.66 -10.37 2.25
N PRO A 15 -9.50 -10.82 1.30
CA PRO A 15 -10.83 -10.24 1.08
C PRO A 15 -11.74 -10.23 2.32
N GLN A 16 -11.48 -11.09 3.31
CA GLN A 16 -12.20 -11.14 4.58
C GLN A 16 -11.74 -10.07 5.59
N GLY A 17 -10.80 -9.21 5.21
CA GLY A 17 -10.27 -8.15 6.07
C GLY A 17 -9.17 -8.62 7.03
N HIS A 18 -8.65 -9.84 6.85
CA HIS A 18 -7.52 -10.30 7.65
C HIS A 18 -6.23 -9.66 7.15
N ILE A 19 -5.55 -8.92 8.01
CA ILE A 19 -4.33 -8.18 7.67
C ILE A 19 -3.15 -9.14 7.52
N VAL A 20 -2.40 -9.01 6.43
CA VAL A 20 -1.22 -9.83 6.14
C VAL A 20 -0.11 -8.92 5.64
N GLY A 21 1.04 -8.94 6.32
CA GLY A 21 2.21 -8.17 5.91
C GLY A 21 2.89 -8.80 4.70
N LEU A 22 2.88 -8.07 3.58
CA LEU A 22 3.48 -8.51 2.30
C LEU A 22 4.41 -7.44 1.71
N SER A 23 4.79 -6.42 2.49
CA SER A 23 5.60 -5.30 2.02
C SER A 23 6.98 -5.72 1.51
N ASP A 24 7.62 -6.70 2.17
CA ASP A 24 8.89 -7.30 1.75
C ASP A 24 8.79 -7.86 0.33
N LYS A 25 7.71 -8.60 0.04
CA LYS A 25 7.46 -9.21 -1.26
C LYS A 25 7.16 -8.16 -2.32
N VAL A 26 6.33 -7.18 -1.97
CA VAL A 26 5.91 -6.09 -2.86
C VAL A 26 7.11 -5.25 -3.30
N VAL A 27 7.93 -4.79 -2.36
CA VAL A 27 9.10 -3.93 -2.64
C VAL A 27 10.18 -4.69 -3.40
N THR A 28 10.30 -6.00 -3.18
CA THR A 28 11.23 -6.84 -3.94
C THR A 28 10.77 -7.06 -5.39
N ALA A 29 9.46 -7.12 -5.63
CA ALA A 29 8.90 -7.51 -6.94
C ALA A 29 8.42 -6.35 -7.81
N LEU A 30 8.07 -5.20 -7.22
CA LEU A 30 7.48 -4.06 -7.92
C LEU A 30 8.29 -2.78 -7.69
N ASP A 31 8.72 -2.18 -8.79
CA ASP A 31 9.36 -0.86 -8.75
C ASP A 31 8.40 0.23 -8.26
N GLY A 32 8.95 1.21 -7.54
CA GLY A 32 8.22 2.39 -7.06
C GLY A 32 7.43 2.17 -5.77
N PHE A 33 7.60 1.02 -5.12
CA PHE A 33 7.09 0.76 -3.77
C PHE A 33 8.23 0.85 -2.75
N VAL A 34 7.90 1.35 -1.55
CA VAL A 34 8.83 1.48 -0.43
C VAL A 34 8.33 0.64 0.75
N ARG A 35 9.29 0.15 1.55
CA ARG A 35 9.00 -0.58 2.78
C ARG A 35 9.03 0.41 3.94
N GLU A 36 7.91 0.47 4.65
CA GLU A 36 7.78 1.17 5.92
C GLU A 36 8.22 0.30 7.11
N PRO A 37 8.47 0.89 8.29
CA PRO A 37 8.79 0.13 9.50
C PRO A 37 7.74 -0.94 9.82
N ASP A 38 6.46 -0.65 9.57
CA ASP A 38 5.42 -1.67 9.66
C ASP A 38 5.41 -2.53 8.41
N SER A 39 5.80 -3.80 8.55
CA SER A 39 5.77 -4.77 7.44
C SER A 39 4.38 -4.97 6.80
N ARG A 40 3.31 -4.50 7.45
CA ARG A 40 1.93 -4.52 6.92
C ARG A 40 1.64 -3.35 5.96
N ASN A 41 2.46 -2.32 5.97
CA ASN A 41 2.29 -1.13 5.14
C ASN A 41 3.07 -1.27 3.84
N VAL A 42 2.41 -0.88 2.75
CA VAL A 42 3.03 -0.67 1.45
C VAL A 42 2.78 0.77 1.04
N GLU A 43 3.84 1.44 0.64
CA GLU A 43 3.80 2.84 0.20
C GLU A 43 4.20 2.95 -1.28
N TYR A 44 3.57 3.88 -1.99
CA TYR A 44 4.14 4.46 -3.22
C TYR A 44 3.91 5.97 -3.27
N THR A 45 4.79 6.65 -4.00
CA THR A 45 4.72 8.10 -4.23
C THR A 45 4.53 8.41 -5.71
N THR A 46 3.74 9.43 -6.05
CA THR A 46 3.64 9.92 -7.43
C THR A 46 4.76 10.93 -7.72
N ALA A 47 5.24 10.96 -8.95
CA ALA A 47 6.06 12.09 -9.40
C ALA A 47 5.23 13.40 -9.31
N PRO A 48 5.88 14.54 -9.02
CA PRO A 48 5.18 15.82 -9.00
C PRO A 48 4.71 16.22 -10.40
N SER A 49 3.46 16.66 -10.52
CA SER A 49 2.85 17.12 -11.78
C SER A 49 2.07 18.42 -11.59
N TYR A 50 1.94 19.20 -12.65
CA TYR A 50 1.13 20.42 -12.68
C TYR A 50 -0.35 20.15 -13.03
N THR A 51 -0.67 18.96 -13.54
CA THR A 51 -2.02 18.60 -14.00
C THR A 51 -2.60 17.48 -13.13
N TYR A 52 -3.84 17.66 -12.68
CA TYR A 52 -4.53 16.68 -11.85
C TYR A 52 -4.91 15.43 -12.65
N GLU A 53 -5.12 15.54 -13.95
CA GLU A 53 -5.43 14.43 -14.84
C GLU A 53 -4.28 13.42 -14.89
N GLN A 54 -3.04 13.92 -14.95
CA GLN A 54 -1.85 13.08 -14.89
C GLN A 54 -1.71 12.45 -13.49
N LEU A 55 -1.89 13.24 -12.42
CA LEU A 55 -1.84 12.73 -11.06
C LEU A 55 -2.89 11.65 -10.77
N LEU A 56 -4.09 11.76 -11.35
CA LEU A 56 -5.11 10.72 -11.24
C LEU A 56 -4.60 9.40 -11.82
N CYS A 57 -3.99 9.43 -13.01
CA CYS A 57 -3.39 8.25 -13.62
C CYS A 57 -2.24 7.70 -12.77
N ASP A 58 -1.39 8.57 -12.24
CA ASP A 58 -0.22 8.19 -11.42
C ASP A 58 -0.62 7.66 -10.03
N LEU A 59 -1.78 8.06 -9.51
CA LEU A 59 -2.38 7.46 -8.32
C LEU A 59 -2.93 6.06 -8.60
N LEU A 60 -3.55 5.83 -9.76
CA LEU A 60 -4.26 4.58 -10.03
C LEU A 60 -3.37 3.45 -10.54
N LYS A 61 -2.37 3.76 -11.38
CA LYS A 61 -1.51 2.74 -12.00
C LYS A 61 -0.75 1.88 -10.98
N PRO A 62 -0.08 2.43 -9.95
CA PRO A 62 0.61 1.61 -8.95
C PRO A 62 -0.38 0.72 -8.18
N ARG A 63 -1.55 1.26 -7.82
CA ARG A 63 -2.61 0.50 -7.12
C ARG A 63 -3.10 -0.70 -7.94
N GLN A 64 -3.26 -0.53 -9.25
CA GLN A 64 -3.63 -1.62 -10.16
C GLN A 64 -2.53 -2.68 -10.28
N LYS A 65 -1.27 -2.26 -10.44
CA LYS A 65 -0.10 -3.16 -10.48
C LYS A 65 0.01 -3.97 -9.20
N LEU A 66 -0.07 -3.31 -8.04
CA LEU A 66 -0.06 -3.95 -6.72
C LEU A 66 -1.16 -5.01 -6.61
N ARG A 67 -2.40 -4.66 -6.96
CA ARG A 67 -3.52 -5.61 -6.92
C ARG A 67 -3.30 -6.80 -7.87
N GLY A 68 -2.71 -6.57 -9.04
CA GLY A 68 -2.33 -7.62 -9.98
C GLY A 68 -1.33 -8.59 -9.36
N TYR A 69 -0.26 -8.06 -8.76
CA TYR A 69 0.76 -8.85 -8.09
C TYR A 69 0.24 -9.64 -6.88
N LEU A 70 -0.58 -9.02 -6.02
CA LEU A 70 -1.15 -9.72 -4.86
C LEU A 70 -1.96 -10.96 -5.26
N ARG A 71 -2.66 -10.91 -6.41
CA ARG A 71 -3.37 -12.07 -6.97
C ARG A 71 -2.43 -13.20 -7.40
N THR A 72 -1.21 -12.89 -7.83
CA THR A 72 -0.23 -13.94 -8.18
C THR A 72 0.34 -14.64 -6.94
N LEU A 73 0.25 -14.00 -5.77
CA LEU A 73 0.67 -14.58 -4.48
C LEU A 73 -0.43 -15.42 -3.81
N GLY A 74 -1.68 -15.35 -4.28
CA GLY A 74 -2.81 -16.09 -3.75
C GLY A 74 -4.06 -15.21 -3.57
N ASN A 75 -4.90 -15.55 -2.58
CA ASN A 75 -6.14 -14.84 -2.30
C ASN A 75 -5.90 -13.56 -1.45
N TYR A 76 -5.02 -12.69 -1.94
CA TYR A 76 -4.65 -11.44 -1.28
C TYR A 76 -5.19 -10.22 -2.04
N THR A 77 -5.41 -9.14 -1.29
CA THR A 77 -5.92 -7.86 -1.78
C THR A 77 -5.35 -6.69 -0.97
N ILE A 78 -5.62 -5.49 -1.44
CA ILE A 78 -5.41 -4.23 -0.71
C ILE A 78 -6.60 -4.04 0.23
N ILE A 79 -6.32 -3.72 1.49
CA ILE A 79 -7.33 -3.44 2.51
C ILE A 79 -7.73 -1.96 2.43
N PRO A 80 -9.04 -1.64 2.37
CA PRO A 80 -9.51 -0.26 2.41
C PRO A 80 -9.44 0.29 3.85
N GLY A 81 -9.15 1.58 3.99
CA GLY A 81 -9.16 2.29 5.26
C GLY A 81 -7.78 2.79 5.70
N SER A 82 -7.76 3.73 6.64
CA SER A 82 -6.56 4.34 7.22
C SER A 82 -6.12 3.70 8.54
N THR A 83 -6.87 2.71 9.03
CA THR A 83 -6.61 2.06 10.32
C THR A 83 -6.80 0.55 10.21
N LEU A 84 -6.06 -0.20 11.03
CA LEU A 84 -6.22 -1.64 11.16
C LEU A 84 -7.16 -1.97 12.32
N SER A 85 -8.24 -2.70 12.03
CA SER A 85 -9.05 -3.33 13.09
C SER A 85 -8.36 -4.62 13.50
N SER A 86 -7.33 -4.52 14.35
CA SER A 86 -6.54 -5.69 14.78
C SER A 86 -7.26 -6.61 15.76
N GLY A 87 -8.39 -6.16 16.33
CA GLY A 87 -9.08 -6.85 17.42
C GLY A 87 -8.22 -7.00 18.68
N GLY A 88 -8.84 -7.28 19.82
CA GLY A 88 -8.14 -7.47 21.09
C GLY A 88 -7.50 -6.19 21.66
N SER A 89 -7.65 -5.97 22.96
CA SER A 89 -6.99 -4.87 23.68
C SER A 89 -5.81 -5.35 24.54
N ASP A 90 -5.49 -6.64 24.45
CA ASP A 90 -4.49 -7.33 25.25
C ASP A 90 -3.08 -7.31 24.64
N ARG A 91 -2.96 -6.92 23.36
CA ARG A 91 -1.69 -6.88 22.65
C ARG A 91 -1.49 -5.58 21.86
N PHE A 92 -0.35 -4.95 22.08
CA PHE A 92 0.12 -3.82 21.28
C PHE A 92 1.10 -4.33 20.21
N TYR A 93 0.90 -3.92 18.96
CA TYR A 93 1.81 -4.24 17.85
C TYR A 93 2.59 -2.99 17.49
N ARG A 94 3.90 -3.05 17.72
CA ARG A 94 4.81 -2.00 17.33
C ARG A 94 5.17 -2.12 15.85
N SER A 95 5.33 -1.00 15.19
CA SER A 95 6.01 -0.90 13.91
C SER A 95 7.51 -0.90 14.20
N ASP A 96 8.10 -2.08 14.31
CA ASP A 96 9.54 -2.21 14.55
C ASP A 96 10.29 -2.20 13.19
N PRO A 97 11.22 -1.25 12.96
CA PRO A 97 11.91 -1.06 11.68
C PRO A 97 12.85 -2.21 11.28
#